data_AF-A0A504YUQ7-F1
#
_entry.id   AF-A0A504YUQ7-F1
#
_cell.length_a   1.000
_cell.length_b   1.000
_cell.length_c   1.000
_cell.angle_alpha   90.00
_cell.angle_beta   90.00
_cell.angle_gamma   90.00
#
_symmetry.space_group_name_H-M   'P 1'
#
loop_
_entity.id
_entity.type
_entity.pdbx_description
1 polymer ?
#
loop_
_entity_poly.entity_id
_entity_poly.type
_entity_poly.pdbx_seq_one_letter_code
_entity_poly.pdbx_strand_id
1 'polypeptide(L)'
;MEGHHKERCAVIRIAQYQYVHVFNENTNVTRLVLGPRTYVCLKDEKISVSPTNMISVPPMHSCLVENPILKSPSGDPVFDANGQVKLRLGCTEYRFHQDPFPLYPGEKLKSSVEKLPVVNTNQALCLRALVDFVDGDGLQRIAGQRWLFEGPGESHIISVS
;
A
#
# COMPACT_ATOMS: atom_id res chain seq x y z
N MET A 1 -19.88 27.38 -38.57
CA MET A 1 -18.75 26.52 -39.00
C MET A 1 -18.31 25.74 -37.78
N GLU A 2 -18.65 24.46 -37.79
CA GLU A 2 -18.51 23.52 -36.68
C GLU A 2 -17.04 23.30 -36.34
N GLY A 3 -16.69 23.53 -35.07
CA GLY A 3 -15.45 23.02 -34.48
C GLY A 3 -15.76 21.76 -33.70
N HIS A 4 -15.95 20.62 -34.38
CA HIS A 4 -15.93 19.32 -33.71
C HIS A 4 -14.53 19.10 -33.13
N HIS A 5 -14.36 19.43 -31.85
CA HIS A 5 -13.18 19.07 -31.08
C HIS A 5 -13.20 17.55 -30.96
N LYS A 6 -12.39 16.89 -31.81
CA LYS A 6 -12.24 15.45 -31.83
C LYS A 6 -11.44 15.07 -30.58
N GLU A 7 -12.13 14.96 -29.45
CA GLU A 7 -11.55 14.47 -28.19
C GLU A 7 -10.95 13.09 -28.46
N ARG A 8 -9.62 13.04 -28.45
CA ARG A 8 -8.89 11.78 -28.63
C ARG A 8 -9.06 11.00 -27.33
N CYS A 9 -9.67 9.82 -27.39
CA CYS A 9 -9.54 8.83 -26.31
C CYS A 9 -8.04 8.63 -26.05
N ALA A 10 -7.60 8.91 -24.83
CA ALA A 10 -6.21 8.72 -24.45
C ALA A 10 -5.91 7.22 -24.39
N VAL A 11 -4.94 6.75 -25.18
CA VAL A 11 -4.46 5.37 -25.14
C VAL A 11 -3.15 5.33 -24.37
N ILE A 12 -3.08 4.50 -23.34
CA ILE A 12 -1.94 4.43 -22.42
C ILE A 12 -1.42 3.02 -22.34
N ARG A 13 -0.12 2.86 -22.54
CA ARG A 13 0.57 1.59 -22.30
C ARG A 13 0.99 1.52 -20.84
N ILE A 14 0.51 0.50 -20.14
CA ILE A 14 0.91 0.18 -18.77
C ILE A 14 1.84 -1.02 -18.86
N ALA A 15 3.13 -0.81 -18.59
CA ALA A 15 4.12 -1.86 -18.69
C ALA A 15 3.97 -2.91 -17.57
N GLN A 16 4.79 -3.97 -17.63
CA GLN A 16 4.86 -4.95 -16.54
C GLN A 16 5.29 -4.26 -15.23
N TYR A 17 4.67 -4.67 -14.12
CA TYR A 17 4.86 -4.05 -12.79
C TYR A 17 4.60 -2.55 -12.75
N GLN A 18 3.76 -2.03 -13.64
CA GLN A 18 3.25 -0.67 -13.56
C GLN A 18 1.76 -0.68 -13.22
N TYR A 19 1.28 0.45 -12.69
CA TYR A 19 -0.12 0.71 -12.46
C TYR A 19 -0.48 2.15 -12.82
N VAL A 20 -1.77 2.38 -13.03
CA VAL A 20 -2.38 3.71 -13.16
C VAL A 20 -3.59 3.81 -12.25
N HIS A 21 -4.00 5.04 -11.95
CA HIS A 21 -5.32 5.31 -11.37
C HIS A 21 -6.20 5.96 -12.43
N VAL A 22 -7.41 5.42 -12.57
CA VAL A 22 -8.43 5.89 -13.50
C VAL A 22 -9.62 6.39 -12.70
N PHE A 23 -9.88 7.69 -12.78
CA PHE A 23 -11.05 8.35 -12.23
C PHE A 23 -12.19 8.32 -13.24
N ASN A 24 -13.38 7.90 -12.82
CA ASN A 24 -14.59 7.97 -13.64
C ASN A 24 -15.47 9.13 -13.15
N GLU A 25 -15.82 10.04 -14.04
CA GLU A 25 -16.57 11.27 -13.73
C GLU A 25 -18.06 11.00 -13.46
N ASN A 26 -18.63 9.95 -14.05
CA ASN A 26 -20.03 9.59 -13.84
C ASN A 26 -20.25 8.99 -12.45
N THR A 27 -19.32 8.15 -11.99
CA THR A 27 -19.43 7.46 -10.70
C THR A 27 -18.66 8.16 -9.58
N ASN A 28 -17.78 9.10 -9.90
CA ASN A 28 -16.80 9.71 -8.99
C ASN A 28 -15.88 8.69 -8.31
N VAL A 29 -15.65 7.54 -8.93
CA VAL A 29 -14.82 6.46 -8.38
C VAL A 29 -13.44 6.49 -9.04
N THR A 30 -12.40 6.44 -8.21
CA THR A 30 -11.03 6.21 -8.68
C THR A 30 -10.66 4.76 -8.44
N ARG A 31 -10.25 4.07 -9.51
CA ARG A 31 -9.83 2.67 -9.45
C ARG A 31 -8.40 2.46 -9.90
N LEU A 32 -7.82 1.37 -9.43
CA LEU A 32 -6.49 0.90 -9.81
C LEU A 32 -6.57 0.04 -11.08
N VAL A 33 -5.66 0.27 -12.02
CA VAL A 33 -5.49 -0.59 -13.21
C VAL A 33 -4.04 -1.04 -13.31
N LEU A 34 -3.83 -2.37 -13.36
CA LEU A 34 -2.52 -3.01 -13.37
C LEU A 34 -2.05 -3.37 -14.78
N GLY A 35 -0.76 -3.20 -15.06
CA GLY A 35 -0.13 -3.74 -16.25
C GLY A 35 0.17 -5.25 -16.14
N PRO A 36 0.66 -5.90 -17.21
CA PRO A 36 0.92 -5.34 -18.55
C PRO A 36 -0.35 -5.26 -19.39
N ARG A 37 -0.77 -4.06 -19.80
CA ARG A 37 -1.89 -3.88 -20.73
C ARG A 37 -1.85 -2.52 -21.43
N THR A 38 -2.47 -2.43 -22.59
CA THR A 38 -2.83 -1.14 -23.19
C THR A 38 -4.22 -0.77 -22.71
N TYR A 39 -4.34 0.36 -22.02
CA TYR A 39 -5.58 0.89 -21.51
C TYR A 39 -6.12 2.00 -22.43
N VAL A 40 -7.39 1.91 -22.80
CA VAL A 40 -8.06 2.94 -23.60
C VAL A 40 -8.98 3.70 -22.66
N CYS A 41 -8.66 4.97 -22.40
CA CYS A 41 -9.45 5.84 -21.55
C CYS A 41 -10.78 6.16 -22.24
N LEU A 42 -11.89 5.88 -21.54
CA LEU A 42 -13.23 6.23 -22.03
C LEU A 42 -13.48 7.74 -21.89
N LYS A 43 -14.59 8.21 -22.46
CA LYS A 43 -14.93 9.64 -22.49
C LYS A 43 -15.18 10.23 -21.12
N ASP A 44 -15.76 9.44 -20.22
CA ASP A 44 -16.07 9.77 -18.84
C ASP A 44 -14.94 9.40 -17.87
N GLU A 45 -13.74 9.11 -18.40
CA GLU A 45 -12.60 8.71 -17.61
C GLU A 45 -11.43 9.67 -17.75
N LYS A 46 -10.72 9.85 -16.64
CA LYS A 46 -9.51 10.63 -16.56
C LYS A 46 -8.43 9.85 -15.83
N ILE A 47 -7.21 10.01 -16.29
CA ILE A 47 -6.04 9.38 -15.69
C ILE A 47 -5.59 10.28 -14.55
N SER A 48 -5.84 9.85 -13.32
CA SER A 48 -5.43 10.60 -12.13
C SER A 48 -3.99 10.31 -11.72
N VAL A 49 -3.49 9.11 -12.03
CA VAL A 49 -2.08 8.74 -11.86
C VAL A 49 -1.57 8.12 -13.15
N SER A 50 -0.53 8.73 -13.74
CA SER A 50 0.17 8.21 -14.92
C SER A 50 0.86 6.87 -14.62
N PRO A 51 1.24 6.08 -15.66
CA PRO A 51 1.94 4.81 -15.45
C PRO A 51 3.11 4.93 -14.49
N THR A 52 2.98 4.29 -13.33
CA THR A 52 3.94 4.36 -12.22
C THR A 52 4.38 2.94 -11.88
N ASN A 53 5.66 2.77 -11.56
CA ASN A 53 6.18 1.48 -11.15
C ASN A 53 5.58 1.07 -9.79
N MET A 54 5.25 -0.21 -9.66
CA MET A 54 4.94 -0.82 -8.38
C MET A 54 6.12 -0.70 -7.42
N ILE A 55 5.83 -0.68 -6.14
CA ILE A 55 6.85 -0.68 -5.08
C ILE A 55 7.40 -2.09 -5.00
N SER A 56 8.72 -2.22 -5.14
CA SER A 56 9.45 -3.46 -4.89
C SER A 56 10.22 -3.31 -3.59
N VAL A 57 9.93 -4.19 -2.63
CA VAL A 57 10.63 -4.24 -1.34
C VAL A 57 11.59 -5.42 -1.38
N PRO A 58 12.92 -5.22 -1.43
CA PRO A 58 13.89 -6.30 -1.40
C PRO A 58 13.85 -7.09 -0.08
N PRO A 59 14.48 -8.27 -0.02
CA PRO A 59 14.71 -8.98 1.24
C PRO A 59 15.36 -8.08 2.29
N MET A 60 15.01 -8.26 3.56
CA MET A 60 15.48 -7.47 4.70
C MET A 60 15.16 -5.96 4.64
N HIS A 61 14.17 -5.54 3.84
CA HIS A 61 13.70 -4.15 3.77
C HIS A 61 12.22 -4.06 4.12
N SER A 62 11.78 -2.86 4.48
CA SER A 62 10.37 -2.51 4.59
C SER A 62 10.10 -1.10 4.10
N CYS A 63 8.84 -0.78 3.85
CA CYS A 63 8.37 0.59 3.66
C CYS A 63 7.11 0.83 4.48
N LEU A 64 6.81 2.10 4.77
CA LEU A 64 5.65 2.48 5.56
C LEU A 64 4.57 3.11 4.66
N VAL A 65 3.37 2.54 4.66
CA VAL A 65 2.23 3.01 3.87
C VAL A 65 1.20 3.69 4.78
N GLU A 66 0.74 4.87 4.37
CA GLU A 66 -0.36 5.61 4.98
C GLU A 66 -1.70 5.27 4.34
N ASN A 67 -2.75 5.29 5.17
CA ASN A 67 -4.12 4.97 4.80
C ASN A 67 -4.23 3.61 4.07
N PRO A 68 -3.65 2.54 4.63
CA PRO A 68 -3.65 1.24 3.96
C PRO A 68 -5.07 0.76 3.68
N ILE A 69 -5.24 0.02 2.59
CA ILE A 69 -6.54 -0.56 2.25
C ILE A 69 -7.08 -1.45 3.37
N LEU A 70 -8.40 -1.50 3.49
CA LEU A 70 -9.08 -2.52 4.27
C LEU A 70 -9.04 -3.84 3.49
N LYS A 71 -8.56 -4.90 4.15
CA LYS A 71 -8.48 -6.24 3.58
C LYS A 71 -9.53 -7.15 4.22
N SER A 72 -10.10 -8.05 3.44
CA SER A 72 -10.94 -9.15 3.94
C SER A 72 -10.08 -10.16 4.74
N PRO A 73 -10.70 -11.13 5.44
CA PRO A 73 -9.96 -12.24 6.05
C PRO A 73 -9.13 -13.07 5.05
N SER A 74 -9.49 -13.06 3.76
CA SER A 74 -8.73 -13.70 2.68
C SER A 74 -7.56 -12.84 2.15
N GLY A 75 -7.43 -11.60 2.61
CA GLY A 75 -6.39 -10.66 2.17
C GLY A 75 -6.78 -9.77 0.99
N ASP A 76 -7.99 -9.92 0.46
CA ASP A 76 -8.47 -9.18 -0.71
C ASP A 76 -8.92 -7.75 -0.34
N PRO A 77 -8.76 -6.76 -1.24
CA PRO A 77 -9.27 -5.42 -1.00
C PRO A 77 -10.79 -5.39 -0.82
N VAL A 78 -11.25 -4.64 0.19
CA VAL A 78 -12.69 -4.41 0.42
C VAL A 78 -13.12 -3.13 -0.29
N PHE A 79 -14.23 -3.20 -1.02
CA PHE A 79 -14.83 -2.06 -1.74
C PHE A 79 -16.14 -1.62 -1.09
N ASP A 80 -16.55 -0.38 -1.32
CA ASP A 80 -17.88 0.11 -0.99
C ASP A 80 -18.92 -0.19 -2.09
N ALA A 81 -20.16 0.25 -1.89
CA ALA A 81 -21.26 0.00 -2.83
C ALA A 81 -21.05 0.66 -4.21
N ASN A 82 -20.21 1.68 -4.29
CA ASN A 82 -19.89 2.38 -5.54
C ASN A 82 -18.68 1.76 -6.24
N GLY A 83 -17.96 0.84 -5.59
CA GLY A 83 -16.73 0.23 -6.12
C GLY A 83 -15.47 1.01 -5.75
N GLN A 84 -15.54 1.97 -4.84
CA GLN A 84 -14.37 2.66 -4.29
C GLN A 84 -13.71 1.74 -3.24
N VAL A 85 -12.38 1.63 -3.27
CA VAL A 85 -11.65 0.84 -2.27
C VAL A 85 -11.76 1.50 -0.89
N LYS A 86 -12.00 0.71 0.15
CA LYS A 86 -12.04 1.20 1.53
C LYS A 86 -10.64 1.28 2.12
N LEU A 87 -10.37 2.35 2.85
CA LEU A 87 -9.08 2.62 3.50
C LEU A 87 -9.24 2.66 5.02
N ARG A 88 -8.18 2.27 5.73
CA ARG A 88 -8.02 2.54 7.17
C ARG A 88 -7.43 3.94 7.34
N LEU A 89 -8.28 4.95 7.25
CA LEU A 89 -7.88 6.36 7.29
C LEU A 89 -7.17 6.71 8.60
N GLY A 90 -6.03 7.40 8.49
CA GLY A 90 -5.20 7.79 9.63
C GLY A 90 -4.30 6.69 10.19
N CYS A 91 -4.42 5.45 9.70
CA CYS A 91 -3.55 4.35 10.10
C CYS A 91 -2.31 4.27 9.19
N THR A 92 -1.28 3.56 9.69
CA THR A 92 -0.11 3.18 8.89
C THR A 92 0.11 1.67 8.91
N GLU A 93 0.77 1.14 7.87
CA GLU A 93 1.11 -0.28 7.73
C GLU A 93 2.52 -0.43 7.18
N TYR A 94 3.37 -1.20 7.88
CA TYR A 94 4.64 -1.64 7.33
C TYR A 94 4.41 -2.75 6.31
N ARG A 95 5.04 -2.64 5.15
CA ARG A 95 5.09 -3.67 4.12
C ARG A 95 6.51 -4.19 4.00
N PHE A 96 6.68 -5.49 4.15
CA PHE A 96 7.97 -6.19 4.06
C PHE A 96 8.19 -6.75 2.65
N HIS A 97 9.25 -7.55 2.49
CA HIS A 97 9.54 -8.26 1.26
C HIS A 97 8.36 -9.11 0.79
N GLN A 98 7.89 -8.85 -0.43
CA GLN A 98 6.79 -9.53 -1.11
C GLN A 98 6.85 -9.22 -2.61
N ASP A 99 5.94 -9.80 -3.38
CA ASP A 99 5.78 -9.45 -4.80
C ASP A 99 5.55 -7.94 -4.98
N PRO A 100 6.07 -7.32 -6.07
CA PRO A 100 5.87 -5.90 -6.31
C PRO A 100 4.39 -5.52 -6.25
N PHE A 101 4.09 -4.48 -5.45
CA PHE A 101 2.70 -4.10 -5.19
C PHE A 101 2.42 -2.64 -5.61
N PRO A 102 1.20 -2.36 -6.07
CA PRO A 102 0.74 -1.02 -6.36
C PRO A 102 0.39 -0.27 -5.07
N LEU A 103 0.26 1.06 -5.14
CA LEU A 103 -0.53 1.81 -4.18
C LEU A 103 -1.96 1.96 -4.70
N TYR A 104 -2.93 1.66 -3.85
CA TYR A 104 -4.34 1.90 -4.18
C TYR A 104 -4.68 3.39 -4.12
N PRO A 105 -5.76 3.84 -4.78
CA PRO A 105 -6.24 5.21 -4.65
C PRO A 105 -6.42 5.62 -3.20
N GLY A 106 -5.67 6.66 -2.78
CA GLY A 106 -5.67 7.19 -1.42
C GLY A 106 -4.58 6.64 -0.49
N GLU A 107 -3.95 5.51 -0.82
CA GLU A 107 -2.72 5.08 -0.15
C GLU A 107 -1.56 6.01 -0.50
N LYS A 108 -0.64 6.21 0.46
CA LYS A 108 0.56 7.01 0.25
C LYS A 108 1.78 6.31 0.82
N LEU A 109 2.91 6.38 0.12
CA LEU A 109 4.19 5.93 0.67
C LEU A 109 4.70 6.98 1.65
N LYS A 110 4.71 6.67 2.94
CA LYS A 110 5.15 7.57 4.01
C LYS A 110 6.67 7.54 4.18
N SER A 111 7.25 6.34 4.21
CA SER A 111 8.71 6.14 4.16
C SER A 111 9.05 5.32 2.93
N SER A 112 10.16 5.67 2.26
CA SER A 112 10.73 4.89 1.18
C SER A 112 11.14 3.49 1.66
N VAL A 113 11.55 2.64 0.71
CA VAL A 113 12.07 1.31 1.04
C VAL A 113 13.39 1.44 1.81
N GLU A 114 13.40 0.96 3.05
CA GLU A 114 14.49 1.09 4.01
C GLU A 114 14.89 -0.27 4.59
N LYS A 115 16.15 -0.44 4.96
CA LYS A 115 16.67 -1.69 5.52
C LYS A 115 16.14 -1.91 6.94
N LEU A 116 15.74 -3.14 7.25
CA LEU A 116 15.34 -3.53 8.60
C LEU A 116 16.51 -3.43 9.57
N PRO A 117 16.27 -2.99 10.82
CA PRO A 117 17.29 -3.04 11.86
C PRO A 117 17.63 -4.50 12.21
N VAL A 118 18.92 -4.81 12.21
CA VAL A 118 19.45 -6.13 12.58
C VAL A 118 19.89 -6.09 14.03
N VAL A 119 19.45 -7.08 14.81
CA VAL A 119 19.86 -7.26 16.20
C VAL A 119 20.91 -8.35 16.24
N ASN A 120 22.14 -8.00 16.63
CA ASN A 120 23.25 -8.95 16.67
C ASN A 120 23.16 -9.87 17.90
N THR A 121 23.99 -10.92 17.92
CA THR A 121 24.20 -11.76 19.10
C THR A 121 24.57 -10.91 20.31
N ASN A 122 24.02 -11.23 21.48
CA ASN A 122 24.20 -10.47 22.74
C ASN A 122 23.69 -9.02 22.68
N GLN A 123 22.82 -8.69 21.71
CA GLN A 123 22.07 -7.44 21.68
C GLN A 123 20.57 -7.72 21.77
N ALA A 124 19.82 -6.73 22.24
CA ALA A 124 18.36 -6.79 22.27
C ALA A 124 17.75 -5.43 21.94
N LEU A 125 16.59 -5.44 21.29
CA LEU A 125 15.74 -4.26 21.15
C LEU A 125 14.77 -4.21 22.33
N CYS A 126 14.70 -3.07 23.00
CA CYS A 126 13.69 -2.80 24.00
C CYS A 126 12.46 -2.22 23.29
N LEU A 127 11.45 -3.07 23.11
CA LEU A 127 10.19 -2.73 22.46
C LEU A 127 9.21 -2.16 23.48
N ARG A 128 8.32 -1.29 23.01
CA ARG A 128 7.21 -0.73 23.80
C ARG A 128 5.93 -0.81 22.98
N ALA A 129 4.88 -1.38 23.56
CA ALA A 129 3.54 -1.33 22.97
C ALA A 129 3.03 0.11 22.98
N LEU A 130 2.58 0.60 21.83
CA LEU A 130 1.97 1.92 21.71
C LEU A 130 0.46 1.88 21.95
N VAL A 131 -0.17 0.77 21.54
CA VAL A 131 -1.58 0.46 21.69
C VAL A 131 -1.74 -0.97 22.19
N ASP A 132 -2.95 -1.34 22.59
CA ASP A 132 -3.28 -2.73 22.91
C ASP A 132 -3.33 -3.55 21.63
N PHE A 133 -2.63 -4.69 21.59
CA PHE A 133 -2.65 -5.60 20.43
C PHE A 133 -2.29 -7.03 20.83
N VAL A 134 -2.49 -7.97 19.92
CA VAL A 134 -2.02 -9.35 20.07
C VAL A 134 -0.81 -9.53 19.15
N ASP A 135 0.32 -9.95 19.70
CA ASP A 135 1.54 -10.15 18.91
C ASP A 135 1.52 -11.46 18.10
N GLY A 136 2.59 -11.71 17.33
CA GLY A 136 2.70 -12.88 16.46
C GLY A 136 2.71 -14.22 17.19
N ASP A 137 3.04 -14.22 18.50
CA ASP A 137 3.03 -15.40 19.36
C ASP A 137 1.65 -15.61 20.03
N GLY A 138 0.67 -14.75 19.72
CA GLY A 138 -0.65 -14.78 20.32
C GLY A 138 -0.71 -14.15 21.71
N LEU A 139 0.35 -13.47 22.16
CA LEU A 139 0.39 -12.84 23.47
C LEU A 139 -0.27 -11.46 23.41
N GLN A 140 -1.20 -11.21 24.35
CA GLN A 140 -1.78 -9.89 24.51
C GLN A 140 -0.74 -8.91 25.07
N ARG A 141 -0.49 -7.84 24.31
CA ARG A 141 0.36 -6.72 24.68
C ARG A 141 -0.50 -5.53 25.06
N ILE A 142 -0.27 -4.97 26.23
CA ILE A 142 -0.98 -3.79 26.73
C ILE A 142 -0.18 -2.54 26.41
N ALA A 143 -0.84 -1.44 26.04
CA ALA A 143 -0.21 -0.16 25.79
C ALA A 143 0.74 0.25 26.93
N GLY A 144 1.96 0.66 26.58
CA GLY A 144 3.03 0.99 27.52
C GLY A 144 3.87 -0.20 28.00
N GLN A 145 3.41 -1.44 27.84
CA GLN A 145 4.18 -2.64 28.17
C GLN A 145 5.49 -2.66 27.37
N ARG A 146 6.57 -3.08 28.03
CA ARG A 146 7.90 -3.25 27.41
C ARG A 146 8.33 -4.71 27.42
N TRP A 147 9.07 -5.10 26.40
CA TRP A 147 9.71 -6.41 26.33
C TRP A 147 10.98 -6.34 25.49
N LEU A 148 11.80 -7.38 25.58
CA LEU A 148 13.02 -7.50 24.81
C LEU A 148 12.79 -8.39 23.60
N PHE A 149 13.34 -7.97 22.47
CA PHE A 149 13.60 -8.83 21.32
C PHE A 149 15.10 -9.10 21.26
N GLU A 150 15.51 -10.31 21.65
CA GLU A 150 16.91 -10.72 21.72
C GLU A 150 17.39 -11.24 20.37
N GLY A 151 18.61 -10.85 19.97
CA GLY A 151 19.25 -11.34 18.76
C GLY A 151 19.82 -12.76 18.89
N PRO A 152 20.19 -13.40 17.78
CA PRO A 152 20.22 -12.84 16.43
C PRO A 152 18.86 -12.90 15.72
N GLY A 153 18.44 -11.80 15.10
CA GLY A 153 17.20 -11.76 14.33
C GLY A 153 16.91 -10.43 13.64
N GLU A 154 16.04 -10.47 12.63
CA GLU A 154 15.49 -9.29 11.97
C GLU A 154 14.21 -8.85 12.69
N SER A 155 14.19 -7.59 13.15
CA SER A 155 13.02 -7.06 13.83
C SER A 155 11.94 -6.70 12.82
N HIS A 156 10.99 -7.63 12.60
CA HIS A 156 9.75 -7.37 11.87
C HIS A 156 8.74 -6.58 12.73
N ILE A 157 9.05 -6.35 14.00
CA ILE A 157 8.19 -5.64 14.95
C ILE A 157 8.60 -4.16 14.92
N ILE A 158 8.15 -3.45 13.88
CA ILE A 158 8.32 -2.00 13.79
C ILE A 158 6.93 -1.38 13.99
N SER A 159 6.81 -0.58 15.05
CA SER A 159 5.68 0.25 15.47
C SER A 159 4.34 0.04 14.74
N VAL A 160 3.43 -0.75 15.31
CA VAL A 160 2.00 -0.61 15.00
C VAL A 160 1.50 0.61 15.76
N SER A 161 1.29 1.72 15.03
CA SER A 161 0.55 2.90 15.52
C SER A 161 -0.87 2.87 14.99
#